data_AF-A0A944Q4E1-F1
#
_entry.id   AF-A0A944Q4E1-F1
#
_cell.length_a   1.000
_cell.length_b   1.000
_cell.length_c   1.000
_cell.angle_alpha   90.00
_cell.angle_beta   90.00
_cell.angle_gamma   90.00
#
_symmetry.space_group_name_H-M   'P 1'
#
loop_
_entity.id
_entity.type
_entity.pdbx_description
1 polymer ?
#
loop_
_entity_poly.entity_id
_entity_poly.type
_entity_poly.pdbx_seq_one_letter_code
_entity_poly.pdbx_strand_id
1 'polypeptide(L)'
;MRKSTEIQGDVLAGFKKDHVQLLFLKFDDAMRARTWLRRLKPRIATTRQVAAFNAAFSEARRNTGGDDPRALTAVWRSVSFTYGGMRTLTGKEPFPETSDGTTQHAFKQGSAVRAGMLGDTGESSPENWLFGDSNAQPVHAVLTIAADKVEELRSALAQERQEASIHKVVIIFEQDGGTLAGDRRGKEHFGFKDGISEPAVKGFDPPDPERPEWKRGSPGTRIVPAGEFVIGEETVCGTPSGLPDWAKNGSFHVVRRLGQDVPGWWAQIGARLKELKNAKAVPPEATTEWLAARMVGRWRSGTPVAKCPHADMSSDPESANDNNISFANDLEGEITPLFSHLRQTNPRDGLALKKGDTPVPENGKLDARRIMRRGIPYGLPFDPAGAAGHGPDAARGLVFVSYQADLVSQFEFIQKDWVNDTNFPERRPKVGADPMIGVTTDVTFVGKQVRFEQFVRTEGAVYAFTPSLSTLDLLADGKLSGDAPRIKSTVTANGNHEISAVSTFCIGDVVDAGKAKLTLQDDGRLVVFDENEDPRWASKNPATKGARAVFQEDGNLVIYTPDNQPVWASVTHGHPGAKLAVQADGNVVIYDRNGTPIWNTKTQH
;
A
#
# COMPACT_ATOMS: atom_id res chain seq x y z
N MET A 1 2.27 2.10 -17.58
CA MET A 1 2.22 2.51 -16.16
C MET A 1 2.61 3.96 -15.89
N ARG A 2 3.73 4.48 -16.42
CA ARG A 2 4.26 5.83 -16.04
C ARG A 2 3.32 7.03 -16.21
N LYS A 3 2.37 6.95 -17.16
CA LYS A 3 1.37 7.99 -17.42
C LYS A 3 0.03 7.77 -16.69
N SER A 4 -0.04 6.81 -15.76
CA SER A 4 -1.28 6.45 -15.09
C SER A 4 -1.84 7.60 -14.24
N THR A 5 -3.13 7.86 -14.43
CA THR A 5 -3.95 8.75 -13.60
C THR A 5 -4.69 8.03 -12.49
N GLU A 6 -4.69 6.70 -12.51
CA GLU A 6 -5.46 5.87 -11.59
C GLU A 6 -4.64 5.44 -10.37
N ILE A 7 -3.32 5.36 -10.50
CA ILE A 7 -2.44 4.86 -9.43
C ILE A 7 -1.92 6.04 -8.62
N GLN A 8 -2.09 6.00 -7.30
CA GLN A 8 -1.52 7.01 -6.39
C GLN A 8 0.01 7.04 -6.49
N GLY A 9 0.58 8.25 -6.46
CA GLY A 9 1.94 8.49 -6.93
C GLY A 9 3.05 7.87 -6.08
N ASP A 10 2.79 7.59 -4.80
CA ASP A 10 3.80 7.04 -3.91
C ASP A 10 4.09 5.55 -4.17
N VAL A 11 3.13 4.83 -4.78
CA VAL A 11 3.24 3.40 -5.10
C VAL A 11 4.40 3.16 -6.08
N LEU A 12 4.30 3.70 -7.30
CA LEU A 12 5.30 3.45 -8.36
C LEU A 12 6.39 4.53 -8.42
N ALA A 13 6.01 5.81 -8.44
CA ALA A 13 6.97 6.89 -8.67
C ALA A 13 7.75 7.28 -7.41
N GLY A 14 7.09 7.18 -6.24
CA GLY A 14 7.61 7.60 -4.94
C GLY A 14 7.69 9.12 -4.80
N PHE A 15 7.24 9.64 -3.67
CA PHE A 15 7.24 11.10 -3.45
C PHE A 15 8.63 11.71 -3.41
N LYS A 16 9.64 11.00 -2.87
CA LYS A 16 11.05 11.43 -2.81
C LYS A 16 11.22 12.85 -2.25
N LYS A 17 10.66 13.08 -1.06
CA LYS A 17 10.65 14.37 -0.37
C LYS A 17 11.41 14.29 0.94
N ASP A 18 11.97 15.42 1.35
CA ASP A 18 12.77 15.53 2.56
C ASP A 18 11.93 15.62 3.85
N HIS A 19 10.65 15.98 3.73
CA HIS A 19 9.75 16.07 4.87
C HIS A 19 8.47 15.29 4.60
N VAL A 20 8.09 14.42 5.53
CA VAL A 20 6.93 13.53 5.44
C VAL A 20 6.18 13.54 6.76
N GLN A 21 4.86 13.53 6.70
CA GLN A 21 3.98 13.32 7.84
C GLN A 21 2.95 12.25 7.49
N LEU A 22 2.80 11.26 8.37
CA LEU A 22 1.70 10.30 8.31
C LEU A 22 0.68 10.66 9.39
N LEU A 23 -0.58 10.84 8.98
CA LEU A 23 -1.71 11.00 9.87
C LEU A 23 -2.49 9.69 9.92
N PHE A 24 -2.64 9.13 11.12
CA PHE A 24 -3.42 7.92 11.38
C PHE A 24 -4.81 8.35 11.83
N LEU A 25 -5.80 7.97 11.04
CA LEU A 25 -7.15 8.51 11.12
C LEU A 25 -8.14 7.45 11.57
N LYS A 26 -9.10 7.84 12.40
CA LYS A 26 -10.27 7.07 12.79
C LYS A 26 -11.54 7.76 12.30
N PHE A 27 -12.50 6.95 11.88
CA PHE A 27 -13.82 7.38 11.42
C PHE A 27 -14.88 6.96 12.44
N ASP A 28 -15.54 7.94 13.06
CA ASP A 28 -16.69 7.67 13.95
C ASP A 28 -18.02 7.76 13.20
N ASP A 29 -18.05 8.42 12.03
CA ASP A 29 -19.25 8.60 11.19
C ASP A 29 -18.90 8.36 9.71
N ALA A 30 -19.54 7.36 9.10
CA ALA A 30 -19.28 6.97 7.72
C ALA A 30 -19.63 8.07 6.71
N MET A 31 -20.74 8.80 6.91
CA MET A 31 -21.18 9.84 5.98
C MET A 31 -20.22 11.03 5.97
N ARG A 32 -19.73 11.42 7.16
CA ARG A 32 -18.73 12.49 7.27
C ARG A 32 -17.37 12.05 6.74
N ALA A 33 -16.93 10.84 7.03
CA ALA A 33 -15.69 10.28 6.49
C ALA A 33 -15.71 10.21 4.95
N ARG A 34 -16.84 9.79 4.36
CA ARG A 34 -17.05 9.85 2.90
C ARG A 34 -16.95 11.27 2.35
N THR A 35 -17.51 12.25 3.06
CA THR A 35 -17.47 13.66 2.64
C THR A 35 -16.05 14.21 2.72
N TRP A 36 -15.32 13.92 3.80
CA TRP A 36 -13.89 14.20 3.91
C TRP A 36 -13.09 13.58 2.75
N LEU A 37 -13.39 12.33 2.39
CA LEU A 37 -12.71 11.66 1.29
C LEU A 37 -12.95 12.34 -0.07
N ARG A 38 -14.20 12.75 -0.37
CA ARG A 38 -14.52 13.55 -1.57
C ARG A 38 -13.71 14.85 -1.61
N ARG A 39 -13.52 15.48 -0.45
CA ARG A 39 -12.75 16.73 -0.33
C ARG A 39 -11.26 16.49 -0.48
N LEU A 40 -10.74 15.36 -0.01
CA LEU A 40 -9.32 14.99 -0.10
C LEU A 40 -8.91 14.58 -1.52
N LYS A 41 -9.73 13.78 -2.22
CA LYS A 41 -9.38 13.16 -3.51
C LYS A 41 -8.73 14.12 -4.52
N PRO A 42 -9.22 15.35 -4.77
CA PRO A 42 -8.61 16.27 -5.74
C PRO A 42 -7.16 16.66 -5.42
N ARG A 43 -6.71 16.49 -4.16
CA ARG A 43 -5.35 16.78 -3.71
C ARG A 43 -4.44 15.54 -3.69
N ILE A 44 -4.96 14.35 -4.00
CA ILE A 44 -4.17 13.12 -4.07
C ILE A 44 -3.31 13.12 -5.33
N ALA A 45 -2.02 12.83 -5.17
CA ALA A 45 -1.06 12.84 -6.26
C ALA A 45 -1.13 11.53 -7.05
N THR A 46 -1.14 11.63 -8.38
CA THR A 46 -1.10 10.48 -9.30
C THR A 46 0.33 10.10 -9.67
N THR A 47 0.54 8.85 -10.09
CA THR A 47 1.82 8.36 -10.63
C THR A 47 2.30 9.23 -11.79
N ARG A 48 1.40 9.67 -12.68
CA ARG A 48 1.76 10.58 -13.78
C ARG A 48 2.37 11.89 -13.28
N GLN A 49 1.73 12.54 -12.30
CA GLN A 49 2.19 13.83 -11.76
C GLN A 49 3.55 13.68 -11.09
N VAL A 50 3.68 12.70 -10.20
CA VAL A 50 4.92 12.47 -9.44
C VAL A 50 6.06 12.03 -10.36
N ALA A 51 5.81 11.14 -11.33
CA ALA A 51 6.84 10.69 -12.26
C ALA A 51 7.33 11.81 -13.20
N ALA A 52 6.43 12.72 -13.62
CA ALA A 52 6.80 13.89 -14.41
C ALA A 52 7.65 14.88 -13.59
N PHE A 53 7.23 15.18 -12.35
CA PHE A 53 8.01 16.02 -11.44
C PHE A 53 9.39 15.43 -11.16
N ASN A 54 9.48 14.13 -10.83
CA ASN A 54 10.75 13.46 -10.53
C ASN A 54 11.70 13.48 -11.73
N ALA A 55 11.19 13.37 -12.96
CA ALA A 55 11.99 13.49 -14.17
C ALA A 55 12.57 14.91 -14.34
N ALA A 56 11.74 15.93 -14.20
CA ALA A 56 12.15 17.33 -14.30
C ALA A 56 13.15 17.71 -13.18
N PHE A 57 12.90 17.27 -11.94
CA PHE A 57 13.82 17.49 -10.82
C PHE A 57 15.18 16.83 -11.07
N SER A 58 15.19 15.57 -11.51
CA SER A 58 16.43 14.85 -11.81
C SER A 58 17.20 15.49 -12.96
N GLU A 59 16.52 16.03 -13.97
CA GLU A 59 17.14 16.75 -15.08
C GLU A 59 17.75 18.07 -14.62
N ALA A 60 17.00 18.88 -13.87
CA ALA A 60 17.50 20.14 -13.32
C ALA A 60 18.72 19.91 -12.43
N ARG A 61 18.70 18.88 -11.58
CA ARG A 61 19.83 18.48 -10.72
C ARG A 61 21.07 18.06 -11.51
N ARG A 62 20.90 17.37 -12.64
CA ARG A 62 22.04 17.03 -13.53
C ARG A 62 22.64 18.29 -14.14
N ASN A 63 21.81 19.25 -14.53
CA ASN A 63 22.27 20.50 -15.14
C ASN A 63 23.01 21.40 -14.15
N THR A 64 22.79 21.24 -12.85
CA THR A 64 23.46 21.98 -11.77
C THR A 64 24.61 21.21 -11.11
N GLY A 65 25.08 20.11 -11.72
CA GLY A 65 26.23 19.36 -11.18
C GLY A 65 25.94 18.61 -9.87
N GLY A 66 24.67 18.34 -9.56
CA GLY A 66 24.26 17.56 -8.39
C GLY A 66 23.52 18.35 -7.31
N ASP A 67 23.41 19.67 -7.44
CA ASP A 67 22.67 20.53 -6.50
C ASP A 67 21.16 20.43 -6.72
N ASP A 68 20.39 20.34 -5.62
CA ASP A 68 18.94 20.27 -5.70
C ASP A 68 18.33 21.60 -6.21
N PRO A 69 17.40 21.55 -7.18
CA PRO A 69 16.80 22.74 -7.77
C PRO A 69 15.86 23.45 -6.78
N ARG A 70 16.34 24.54 -6.18
CA ARG A 70 15.61 25.32 -5.14
C ARG A 70 14.21 25.82 -5.54
N ALA A 71 13.96 26.03 -6.83
CA ALA A 71 12.69 26.53 -7.35
C ALA A 71 11.66 25.42 -7.64
N LEU A 72 12.11 24.15 -7.78
CA LEU A 72 11.22 23.02 -8.06
C LEU A 72 10.81 22.37 -6.73
N THR A 73 9.60 22.71 -6.28
CA THR A 73 9.02 22.21 -5.04
C THR A 73 7.61 21.68 -5.27
N ALA A 74 7.21 20.69 -4.48
CA ALA A 74 5.90 20.08 -4.55
C ALA A 74 5.45 19.51 -3.20
N VAL A 75 4.13 19.57 -2.97
CA VAL A 75 3.46 18.86 -1.90
C VAL A 75 2.65 17.72 -2.49
N TRP A 76 2.93 16.50 -2.04
CA TRP A 76 2.23 15.30 -2.46
C TRP A 76 1.40 14.71 -1.32
N ARG A 77 0.29 14.06 -1.69
CA ARG A 77 -0.61 13.37 -0.76
C ARG A 77 -0.99 12.01 -1.30
N SER A 78 -1.02 11.01 -0.42
CA SER A 78 -1.50 9.65 -0.68
C SER A 78 -2.38 9.22 0.48
N VAL A 79 -3.41 8.41 0.21
CA VAL A 79 -4.29 7.88 1.25
C VAL A 79 -4.50 6.37 1.07
N SER A 80 -4.46 5.66 2.19
CA SER A 80 -4.70 4.22 2.26
C SER A 80 -5.67 3.90 3.40
N PHE A 81 -6.38 2.77 3.29
CA PHE A 81 -7.42 2.37 4.23
C PHE A 81 -7.15 0.98 4.78
N THR A 82 -7.33 0.80 6.09
CA THR A 82 -7.33 -0.54 6.68
C THR A 82 -8.60 -1.28 6.30
N TYR A 83 -8.65 -2.59 6.52
CA TYR A 83 -9.88 -3.37 6.30
C TYR A 83 -11.08 -2.78 7.07
N GLY A 84 -10.86 -2.44 8.35
CA GLY A 84 -11.86 -1.79 9.20
C GLY A 84 -12.28 -0.41 8.68
N GLY A 85 -11.36 0.37 8.12
CA GLY A 85 -11.67 1.65 7.50
C GLY A 85 -12.53 1.53 6.25
N MET A 86 -12.21 0.58 5.35
CA MET A 86 -13.02 0.31 4.16
C MET A 86 -14.41 -0.21 4.54
N ARG A 87 -14.51 -1.08 5.54
CA ARG A 87 -15.79 -1.55 6.08
C ARG A 87 -16.61 -0.41 6.67
N THR A 88 -15.97 0.49 7.42
CA THR A 88 -16.64 1.68 7.98
C THR A 88 -17.15 2.61 6.89
N LEU A 89 -16.34 2.84 5.84
CA LEU A 89 -16.75 3.67 4.71
C LEU A 89 -17.90 3.06 3.92
N THR A 90 -17.99 1.74 3.77
CA THR A 90 -18.94 1.13 2.82
C THR A 90 -20.10 0.38 3.48
N GLY A 91 -19.99 0.06 4.78
CA GLY A 91 -20.92 -0.84 5.47
C GLY A 91 -20.87 -2.29 4.97
N LYS A 92 -19.87 -2.65 4.16
CA LYS A 92 -19.72 -3.96 3.54
C LYS A 92 -18.36 -4.54 3.84
N GLU A 93 -18.27 -5.86 3.87
CA GLU A 93 -16.98 -6.56 3.97
C GLU A 93 -16.23 -6.45 2.63
N PRO A 94 -15.02 -5.85 2.58
CA PRO A 94 -14.24 -5.71 1.34
C PRO A 94 -13.92 -7.04 0.66
N PHE A 95 -13.67 -8.04 1.50
CA PHE A 95 -13.42 -9.42 1.11
C PHE A 95 -14.33 -10.31 1.97
N PRO A 96 -15.55 -10.65 1.49
CA PRO A 96 -16.50 -11.43 2.25
C PRO A 96 -16.03 -12.89 2.40
N GLU A 97 -15.44 -13.43 1.33
CA GLU A 97 -14.83 -14.75 1.30
C GLU A 97 -13.31 -14.60 1.31
N THR A 98 -12.65 -15.18 2.31
CA THR A 98 -11.19 -15.19 2.46
C THR A 98 -10.74 -16.56 2.94
N SER A 99 -9.67 -17.08 2.33
CA SER A 99 -9.06 -18.36 2.73
C SER A 99 -7.77 -18.12 3.52
N ASP A 100 -7.44 -19.05 4.41
CA ASP A 100 -6.17 -19.02 5.16
C ASP A 100 -4.96 -18.97 4.23
N GLY A 101 -3.96 -18.17 4.61
CA GLY A 101 -2.74 -17.97 3.83
C GLY A 101 -2.87 -17.03 2.63
N THR A 102 -4.02 -16.40 2.40
CA THR A 102 -4.20 -15.42 1.32
C THR A 102 -3.93 -13.98 1.77
N THR A 103 -3.54 -13.10 0.84
CA THR A 103 -3.35 -11.66 1.11
C THR A 103 -4.63 -10.99 1.63
N GLN A 104 -5.80 -11.40 1.13
CA GLN A 104 -7.10 -10.89 1.59
C GLN A 104 -7.33 -11.23 3.06
N HIS A 105 -6.96 -12.45 3.47
CA HIS A 105 -7.09 -12.87 4.86
C HIS A 105 -6.09 -12.12 5.76
N ALA A 106 -4.82 -11.98 5.35
CA ALA A 106 -3.82 -11.22 6.10
C ALA A 106 -4.24 -9.74 6.27
N PHE A 107 -4.76 -9.13 5.21
CA PHE A 107 -5.29 -7.75 5.25
C PHE A 107 -6.50 -7.61 6.17
N LYS A 108 -7.42 -8.60 6.16
CA LYS A 108 -8.57 -8.65 7.06
C LYS A 108 -8.18 -8.78 8.53
N GLN A 109 -7.17 -9.61 8.82
CA GLN A 109 -6.63 -9.79 10.17
C GLN A 109 -5.93 -8.52 10.68
N GLY A 110 -5.18 -7.85 9.81
CA GLY A 110 -4.40 -6.67 10.17
C GLY A 110 -3.11 -7.01 10.91
N SER A 111 -2.21 -6.02 10.98
CA SER A 111 -0.85 -6.17 11.49
C SER A 111 -0.76 -6.71 12.91
N ALA A 112 -1.62 -6.27 13.84
CA ALA A 112 -1.56 -6.71 15.24
C ALA A 112 -1.78 -8.23 15.39
N VAL A 113 -2.74 -8.80 14.67
CA VAL A 113 -2.98 -10.25 14.69
C VAL A 113 -1.82 -11.01 14.04
N ARG A 114 -1.18 -10.41 13.04
CA ARG A 114 -0.03 -11.00 12.32
C ARG A 114 1.30 -10.85 13.06
N ALA A 115 1.37 -9.97 14.07
CA ALA A 115 2.60 -9.55 14.75
C ALA A 115 3.48 -10.73 15.21
N GLY A 116 2.89 -11.72 15.89
CA GLY A 116 3.65 -12.85 16.45
C GLY A 116 4.43 -13.64 15.41
N MET A 117 3.90 -13.84 14.20
CA MET A 117 4.63 -14.53 13.13
C MET A 117 5.67 -13.67 12.42
N LEU A 118 5.61 -12.35 12.60
CA LEU A 118 6.60 -11.40 12.10
C LEU A 118 7.73 -11.16 13.13
N GLY A 119 7.74 -11.89 14.25
CA GLY A 119 8.73 -11.72 15.32
C GLY A 119 8.44 -10.56 16.27
N ASP A 120 7.28 -9.91 16.14
CA ASP A 120 6.87 -8.80 17.00
C ASP A 120 6.35 -9.34 18.34
N THR A 121 7.29 -9.61 19.24
CA THR A 121 7.06 -10.18 20.58
C THR A 121 7.78 -9.36 21.65
N GLY A 122 7.49 -9.59 22.93
CA GLY A 122 8.12 -8.85 24.03
C GLY A 122 7.88 -7.35 23.90
N GLU A 123 8.94 -6.54 23.91
CA GLU A 123 8.83 -5.08 23.74
C GLU A 123 8.26 -4.65 22.37
N SER A 124 8.37 -5.51 21.35
CA SER A 124 7.81 -5.25 20.02
C SER A 124 6.37 -5.74 19.85
N SER A 125 5.76 -6.31 20.89
CA SER A 125 4.40 -6.85 20.81
C SER A 125 3.34 -5.74 20.63
N PRO A 126 2.18 -6.07 20.03
CA PRO A 126 1.12 -5.10 19.77
C PRO A 126 0.66 -4.30 20.98
N GLU A 127 0.68 -4.87 22.19
CA GLU A 127 0.29 -4.18 23.42
C GLU A 127 1.18 -2.96 23.77
N ASN A 128 2.39 -2.89 23.20
CA ASN A 128 3.32 -1.77 23.38
C ASN A 128 3.31 -0.79 22.20
N TRP A 129 2.48 -1.03 21.19
CA TRP A 129 2.44 -0.18 19.99
C TRP A 129 1.74 1.15 20.26
N LEU A 130 2.29 2.23 19.70
CA LEU A 130 1.71 3.56 19.71
C LEU A 130 0.45 3.66 18.82
N PHE A 131 0.35 2.81 17.80
CA PHE A 131 -0.80 2.71 16.90
C PHE A 131 -0.89 1.32 16.27
N GLY A 132 -2.09 0.96 15.81
CA GLY A 132 -2.32 -0.29 15.08
C GLY A 132 -2.56 -1.51 15.95
N ASP A 133 -2.46 -1.38 17.28
CA ASP A 133 -2.95 -2.39 18.22
C ASP A 133 -4.47 -2.51 18.17
N SER A 134 -4.97 -3.75 18.22
CA SER A 134 -6.38 -4.07 18.34
C SER A 134 -7.03 -3.60 19.64
N ASN A 135 -6.26 -3.38 20.72
CA ASN A 135 -6.78 -2.85 21.99
C ASN A 135 -6.74 -1.32 22.06
N ALA A 136 -5.98 -0.66 21.17
CA ALA A 136 -5.97 0.78 21.02
C ALA A 136 -7.12 1.27 20.11
N GLN A 137 -7.22 2.59 19.92
CA GLN A 137 -8.18 3.14 18.96
C GLN A 137 -7.87 2.61 17.54
N PRO A 138 -8.87 2.12 16.78
CA PRO A 138 -8.61 1.52 15.48
C PRO A 138 -8.14 2.57 14.47
N VAL A 139 -7.09 2.24 13.72
CA VAL A 139 -6.69 3.00 12.53
C VAL A 139 -7.62 2.61 11.38
N HIS A 140 -8.32 3.57 10.79
CA HIS A 140 -9.16 3.38 9.61
C HIS A 140 -8.47 3.84 8.31
N ALA A 141 -7.66 4.89 8.37
CA ALA A 141 -6.90 5.35 7.22
C ALA A 141 -5.53 5.91 7.62
N VAL A 142 -4.59 5.87 6.67
CA VAL A 142 -3.29 6.53 6.76
C VAL A 142 -3.21 7.54 5.62
N LEU A 143 -3.08 8.81 5.97
CA LEU A 143 -2.86 9.92 5.04
C LEU A 143 -1.38 10.32 5.11
N THR A 144 -0.65 10.08 4.01
CA THR A 144 0.75 10.48 3.86
C THR A 144 0.81 11.83 3.15
N ILE A 145 1.48 12.80 3.75
CA ILE A 145 1.71 14.14 3.18
C ILE A 145 3.22 14.35 3.13
N ALA A 146 3.74 14.72 1.97
CA ALA A 146 5.18 14.87 1.77
C ALA A 146 5.48 16.17 1.02
N ALA A 147 6.54 16.89 1.42
CA ALA A 147 6.92 18.16 0.79
C ALA A 147 8.44 18.35 0.77
N ASP A 148 8.91 19.13 -0.22
CA ASP A 148 10.33 19.51 -0.30
C ASP A 148 10.72 20.52 0.79
N LYS A 149 9.77 21.36 1.24
CA LYS A 149 9.99 22.39 2.27
C LYS A 149 9.10 22.16 3.49
N VAL A 150 9.65 22.41 4.68
CA VAL A 150 8.93 22.24 5.94
C VAL A 150 7.74 23.20 6.08
N GLU A 151 7.82 24.40 5.52
CA GLU A 151 6.76 25.41 5.54
C GLU A 151 5.57 24.99 4.67
N GLU A 152 5.85 24.35 3.53
CA GLU A 152 4.83 23.80 2.63
C GLU A 152 4.15 22.59 3.29
N LEU A 153 4.92 21.72 3.96
CA LEU A 153 4.38 20.62 4.75
C LEU A 153 3.47 21.14 5.87
N ARG A 154 3.92 22.14 6.65
CA ARG A 154 3.12 22.75 7.72
C ARG A 154 1.80 23.34 7.20
N SER A 155 1.85 24.04 6.07
CA SER A 155 0.65 24.62 5.45
C SER A 155 -0.33 23.53 4.99
N ALA A 156 0.19 22.48 4.35
CA ALA A 156 -0.60 21.33 3.93
C ALA A 156 -1.21 20.59 5.13
N LEU A 157 -0.46 20.41 6.21
CA LEU A 157 -0.93 19.79 7.44
C LEU A 157 -2.03 20.61 8.12
N ALA A 158 -1.89 21.93 8.17
CA ALA A 158 -2.93 22.80 8.69
C ALA A 158 -4.24 22.62 7.92
N GLN A 159 -4.17 22.54 6.58
CA GLN A 159 -5.33 22.27 5.74
C GLN A 159 -5.97 20.90 6.05
N GLU A 160 -5.18 19.82 6.10
CA GLU A 160 -5.77 18.49 6.33
C GLU A 160 -6.29 18.30 7.76
N ARG A 161 -5.65 18.91 8.78
CA ARG A 161 -6.17 18.95 10.15
C ARG A 161 -7.49 19.72 10.22
N GLN A 162 -7.62 20.83 9.49
CA GLN A 162 -8.87 21.57 9.40
C GLN A 162 -9.97 20.75 8.72
N GLU A 163 -9.68 20.12 7.58
CA GLU A 163 -10.63 19.25 6.88
C GLU A 163 -11.05 18.06 7.75
N ALA A 164 -10.11 17.43 8.47
CA ALA A 164 -10.42 16.36 9.43
C ALA A 164 -11.34 16.85 10.56
N SER A 165 -11.06 18.02 11.15
CA SER A 165 -11.88 18.62 12.21
C SER A 165 -13.31 18.95 11.74
N ILE A 166 -13.46 19.60 10.58
CA ILE A 166 -14.77 19.95 9.99
C ILE A 166 -15.64 18.71 9.81
N HIS A 167 -15.03 17.61 9.35
CA HIS A 167 -15.73 16.36 9.07
C HIS A 167 -15.68 15.37 10.24
N LYS A 168 -15.20 15.77 11.42
CA LYS A 168 -15.06 14.91 12.61
C LYS A 168 -14.35 13.58 12.33
N VAL A 169 -13.32 13.62 11.48
CA VAL A 169 -12.35 12.54 11.32
C VAL A 169 -11.29 12.74 12.40
N VAL A 170 -11.10 11.74 13.26
CA VAL A 170 -10.21 11.84 14.42
C VAL A 170 -8.80 11.46 14.00
N ILE A 171 -7.83 12.33 14.27
CA ILE A 171 -6.41 12.01 14.14
C ILE A 171 -5.98 11.35 15.45
N ILE A 172 -5.69 10.05 15.43
CA ILE A 172 -5.34 9.28 16.64
C ILE A 172 -3.84 9.19 16.87
N PHE A 173 -3.05 9.32 15.81
CA PHE A 173 -1.60 9.38 15.90
C PHE A 173 -1.04 10.18 14.73
N GLU A 174 0.09 10.84 14.95
CA GLU A 174 0.84 11.56 13.93
C GLU A 174 2.30 11.11 13.97
N GLN A 175 2.82 10.68 12.83
CA GLN A 175 4.22 10.30 12.70
C GLN A 175 4.94 11.26 11.76
N ASP A 176 5.89 12.03 12.30
CA ASP A 176 6.79 12.84 11.50
C ASP A 176 7.93 11.98 10.92
N GLY A 177 8.43 12.37 9.77
CA GLY A 177 9.59 11.75 9.15
C GLY A 177 10.34 12.77 8.32
N GLY A 178 11.65 12.61 8.23
CA GLY A 178 12.46 13.47 7.39
C GLY A 178 13.82 12.90 7.09
N THR A 179 14.38 13.39 5.99
CA THR A 179 15.77 13.08 5.64
C THR A 179 16.69 13.65 6.72
N LEU A 180 17.64 12.85 7.20
CA LEU A 180 18.63 13.33 8.16
C LEU A 180 19.49 14.46 7.55
N ALA A 181 19.89 15.42 8.37
CA ALA A 181 20.66 16.58 7.93
C ALA A 181 22.16 16.26 7.73
N GLY A 182 22.84 17.12 6.97
CA GLY A 182 24.31 17.09 6.82
C GLY A 182 24.84 15.84 6.13
N ASP A 183 25.92 15.29 6.67
CA ASP A 183 26.62 14.08 6.18
C ASP A 183 25.81 12.77 6.37
N ARG A 184 24.70 12.86 7.11
CA ARG A 184 23.72 11.78 7.29
C ARG A 184 22.60 11.78 6.25
N ARG A 185 22.57 12.75 5.34
CA ARG A 185 21.57 12.80 4.26
C ARG A 185 21.62 11.51 3.42
N GLY A 186 20.45 10.87 3.26
CA GLY A 186 20.32 9.59 2.55
C GLY A 186 20.78 8.36 3.34
N LYS A 187 21.05 8.50 4.63
CA LYS A 187 21.37 7.40 5.54
C LYS A 187 20.26 7.19 6.57
N GLU A 188 20.15 5.98 7.09
CA GLU A 188 19.36 5.67 8.28
C GLU A 188 20.18 5.91 9.58
N HIS A 189 19.60 5.69 10.76
CA HIS A 189 20.19 6.13 12.03
C HIS A 189 21.42 5.35 12.48
N PHE A 190 21.59 4.08 12.07
CA PHE A 190 22.86 3.36 12.28
C PHE A 190 23.99 3.93 11.40
N GLY A 191 23.66 4.71 10.37
CA GLY A 191 24.59 5.46 9.53
C GLY A 191 24.83 4.84 8.16
N PHE A 192 24.04 3.85 7.75
CA PHE A 192 24.13 3.21 6.45
C PHE A 192 23.28 3.93 5.42
N LYS A 193 23.82 4.07 4.20
CA LYS A 193 23.08 4.63 3.08
C LYS A 193 21.92 3.71 2.70
N ASP A 194 20.72 4.26 2.64
CA ASP A 194 19.49 3.54 2.31
C ASP A 194 18.96 3.99 0.92
N GLY A 195 17.97 3.26 0.39
CA GLY A 195 17.28 3.59 -0.86
C GLY A 195 18.09 3.28 -2.13
N ILE A 196 19.16 2.50 -2.05
CA ILE A 196 20.01 2.15 -3.21
C ILE A 196 19.33 1.10 -4.11
N SER A 197 18.84 0.00 -3.53
CA SER A 197 18.36 -1.17 -4.28
C SER A 197 16.83 -1.27 -4.28
N GLU A 198 16.18 -0.50 -5.15
CA GLU A 198 14.74 -0.64 -5.43
C GLU A 198 14.51 -1.47 -6.71
N PRO A 199 13.45 -2.29 -6.81
CA PRO A 199 13.11 -2.93 -8.09
C PRO A 199 12.68 -1.88 -9.12
N ALA A 200 13.00 -2.12 -10.39
CA ALA A 200 12.42 -1.38 -11.50
C ALA A 200 11.13 -2.08 -11.96
N VAL A 201 10.22 -1.34 -12.59
CA VAL A 201 8.88 -1.85 -12.91
C VAL A 201 8.62 -1.85 -14.41
N LYS A 202 8.17 -2.99 -14.95
CA LYS A 202 7.80 -3.18 -16.36
C LYS A 202 6.71 -2.19 -16.76
N GLY A 203 6.89 -1.50 -17.88
CA GLY A 203 5.94 -0.47 -18.36
C GLY A 203 5.95 0.85 -17.57
N PHE A 204 6.86 0.99 -16.59
CA PHE A 204 7.14 2.23 -15.87
C PHE A 204 8.58 2.72 -16.11
N ASP A 205 9.57 1.88 -15.80
CA ASP A 205 10.99 2.16 -15.98
C ASP A 205 11.46 1.78 -17.40
N PRO A 206 12.41 2.53 -17.98
CA PRO A 206 12.95 2.23 -19.29
C PRO A 206 13.89 1.00 -19.23
N PRO A 207 13.68 -0.01 -20.09
CA PRO A 207 14.60 -1.13 -20.21
C PRO A 207 15.93 -0.70 -20.84
N ASP A 208 16.98 -1.39 -20.42
CA ASP A 208 18.27 -1.34 -21.09
C ASP A 208 18.14 -1.90 -22.52
N PRO A 209 18.72 -1.22 -23.54
CA PRO A 209 18.60 -1.67 -24.93
C PRO A 209 19.22 -3.04 -25.22
N GLU A 210 20.31 -3.38 -24.52
CA GLU A 210 21.04 -4.65 -24.74
C GLU A 210 20.54 -5.75 -23.82
N ARG A 211 20.03 -5.38 -22.63
CA ARG A 211 19.51 -6.32 -21.63
C ARG A 211 18.12 -5.90 -21.12
N PRO A 212 17.03 -6.19 -21.85
CA PRO A 212 15.69 -5.67 -21.55
C PRO A 212 15.14 -6.04 -20.18
N GLU A 213 15.70 -7.05 -19.52
CA GLU A 213 15.36 -7.46 -18.15
C GLU A 213 15.96 -6.56 -17.06
N TRP A 214 16.80 -5.58 -17.42
CA TRP A 214 17.40 -4.61 -16.51
C TRP A 214 17.00 -3.18 -16.85
N LYS A 215 17.06 -2.32 -15.84
CA LYS A 215 16.83 -0.88 -15.98
C LYS A 215 18.00 -0.19 -16.67
N ARG A 216 17.69 0.61 -17.68
CA ARG A 216 18.67 1.45 -18.39
C ARG A 216 19.41 2.37 -17.42
N GLY A 217 20.74 2.36 -17.50
CA GLY A 217 21.61 3.23 -16.69
C GLY A 217 21.58 2.91 -15.19
N SER A 218 21.12 1.72 -14.79
CA SER A 218 21.16 1.26 -13.41
C SER A 218 21.55 -0.23 -13.34
N PRO A 219 22.82 -0.58 -13.62
CA PRO A 219 23.31 -1.94 -13.59
C PRO A 219 22.94 -2.66 -12.28
N GLY A 220 22.49 -3.91 -12.38
CA GLY A 220 22.05 -4.69 -11.20
C GLY A 220 20.64 -4.35 -10.69
N THR A 221 19.88 -3.52 -11.40
CA THR A 221 18.46 -3.25 -11.09
C THR A 221 17.53 -3.97 -12.08
N ARG A 222 16.94 -5.09 -11.65
CA ARG A 222 15.99 -5.88 -12.46
C ARG A 222 14.66 -5.15 -12.69
N ILE A 223 14.08 -5.36 -13.87
CA ILE A 223 12.71 -4.96 -14.21
C ILE A 223 11.75 -6.10 -13.87
N VAL A 224 10.89 -5.85 -12.89
CA VAL A 224 9.89 -6.78 -12.37
C VAL A 224 8.52 -6.45 -13.00
N PRO A 225 7.66 -7.44 -13.29
CA PRO A 225 6.28 -7.21 -13.75
C PRO A 225 5.51 -6.29 -12.80
N ALA A 226 4.68 -5.40 -13.37
CA ALA A 226 3.94 -4.43 -12.56
C ALA A 226 2.91 -5.07 -11.62
N GLY A 227 2.43 -6.27 -11.94
CA GLY A 227 1.49 -7.04 -11.11
C GLY A 227 2.03 -7.42 -9.74
N GLU A 228 3.35 -7.37 -9.52
CA GLU A 228 3.93 -7.58 -8.18
C GLU A 228 3.72 -6.37 -7.26
N PHE A 229 3.38 -5.20 -7.79
CA PHE A 229 3.21 -3.97 -7.02
C PHE A 229 1.83 -3.34 -7.18
N VAL A 230 1.18 -3.56 -8.32
CA VAL A 230 -0.10 -2.95 -8.70
C VAL A 230 -1.07 -4.06 -9.11
N ILE A 231 -2.17 -4.16 -8.36
CA ILE A 231 -3.19 -5.18 -8.56
C ILE A 231 -3.86 -4.99 -9.93
N GLY A 232 -4.11 -6.12 -10.61
CA GLY A 232 -4.76 -6.15 -11.94
C GLY A 232 -3.80 -6.15 -13.12
N GLU A 233 -2.50 -5.94 -12.88
CA GLU A 233 -1.45 -6.06 -13.90
C GLU A 233 -0.85 -7.48 -13.92
N GLU A 234 -0.12 -7.83 -14.98
CA GLU A 234 0.56 -9.13 -15.09
C GLU A 234 1.60 -9.32 -13.99
N THR A 235 1.52 -10.45 -13.28
CA THR A 235 2.53 -10.92 -12.32
C THR A 235 3.64 -11.70 -13.05
N VAL A 236 4.65 -12.14 -12.30
CA VAL A 236 5.68 -13.07 -12.75
C VAL A 236 5.08 -14.38 -13.29
N CYS A 237 3.95 -14.84 -12.75
CA CYS A 237 3.27 -16.04 -13.25
C CYS A 237 2.55 -15.83 -14.59
N GLY A 238 2.56 -14.61 -15.14
CA GLY A 238 1.92 -14.25 -16.40
C GLY A 238 0.42 -13.97 -16.30
N THR A 239 -0.15 -14.00 -15.09
CA THR A 239 -1.57 -13.71 -14.85
C THR A 239 -1.74 -12.65 -13.77
N PRO A 240 -2.76 -11.78 -13.85
CA PRO A 240 -3.07 -10.87 -12.75
C PRO A 240 -3.54 -11.62 -11.50
N SER A 241 -3.36 -10.99 -10.32
CA SER A 241 -3.95 -11.47 -9.08
C SER A 241 -5.48 -11.59 -9.21
N GLY A 242 -6.07 -12.67 -8.71
CA GLY A 242 -7.53 -12.91 -8.71
C GLY A 242 -8.33 -12.04 -7.72
N LEU A 243 -7.90 -10.81 -7.50
CA LEU A 243 -8.56 -9.86 -6.60
C LEU A 243 -9.74 -9.16 -7.30
N PRO A 244 -10.74 -8.67 -6.54
CA PRO A 244 -11.92 -8.02 -7.10
C PRO A 244 -11.56 -6.79 -7.94
N ASP A 245 -12.41 -6.45 -8.91
CA ASP A 245 -12.18 -5.35 -9.85
C ASP A 245 -11.92 -4.01 -9.17
N TRP A 246 -12.53 -3.75 -8.02
CA TRP A 246 -12.33 -2.51 -7.27
C TRP A 246 -10.90 -2.35 -6.72
N ALA A 247 -10.16 -3.46 -6.56
CA ALA A 247 -8.79 -3.43 -6.09
C ALA A 247 -7.79 -3.11 -7.22
N LYS A 248 -8.22 -3.16 -8.49
CA LYS A 248 -7.36 -2.86 -9.64
C LYS A 248 -6.73 -1.47 -9.53
N ASN A 249 -5.49 -1.34 -9.98
CA ASN A 249 -4.66 -0.15 -9.87
C ASN A 249 -4.33 0.29 -8.42
N GLY A 250 -4.71 -0.51 -7.42
CA GLY A 250 -4.31 -0.32 -6.04
C GLY A 250 -3.11 -1.18 -5.64
N SER A 251 -2.67 -1.00 -4.39
CA SER A 251 -1.53 -1.71 -3.80
C SER A 251 -1.75 -1.88 -2.30
N PHE A 252 -1.32 -3.00 -1.72
CA PHE A 252 -1.26 -3.11 -0.26
C PHE A 252 -0.12 -2.23 0.26
N HIS A 253 -0.37 -1.61 1.41
CA HIS A 253 0.49 -0.63 2.04
C HIS A 253 0.82 -1.10 3.45
N VAL A 254 2.11 -1.34 3.71
CA VAL A 254 2.60 -1.68 5.05
C VAL A 254 3.28 -0.45 5.62
N VAL A 255 2.89 -0.08 6.84
CA VAL A 255 3.58 0.95 7.62
C VAL A 255 4.06 0.30 8.91
N ARG A 256 5.35 0.46 9.24
CA ARG A 256 5.93 0.04 10.52
C ARG A 256 6.78 1.17 11.09
N ARG A 257 6.53 1.54 12.34
CA ARG A 257 7.41 2.42 13.11
C ARG A 257 8.45 1.55 13.79
N LEU A 258 9.69 1.65 13.35
CA LEU A 258 10.81 0.84 13.82
C LEU A 258 11.75 1.71 14.65
N GLY A 259 11.71 1.59 15.97
CA GLY A 259 12.62 2.26 16.89
C GLY A 259 14.02 1.64 16.82
N GLN A 260 15.04 2.48 16.70
CA GLN A 260 16.43 2.05 16.53
C GLN A 260 17.28 2.47 17.73
N ASP A 261 17.77 1.48 18.48
CA ASP A 261 18.79 1.71 19.51
C ASP A 261 20.20 1.74 18.88
N VAL A 262 20.53 2.90 18.33
CA VAL A 262 21.82 3.19 17.71
C VAL A 262 23.02 2.91 18.63
N PRO A 263 23.10 3.46 19.86
CA PRO A 263 24.25 3.20 20.72
C PRO A 263 24.35 1.72 21.12
N GLY A 264 23.23 1.07 21.44
CA GLY A 264 23.19 -0.35 21.80
C GLY A 264 23.71 -1.24 20.67
N TRP A 265 23.25 -1.01 19.43
CA TRP A 265 23.69 -1.78 18.27
C TRP A 265 25.20 -1.62 18.01
N TRP A 266 25.72 -0.39 18.02
CA TRP A 266 27.16 -0.16 17.82
C TRP A 266 28.03 -0.72 18.95
N ALA A 267 27.56 -0.66 20.20
CA ALA A 267 28.22 -1.30 21.34
C ALA A 267 28.27 -2.81 21.17
N GLN A 268 27.17 -3.43 20.70
CA GLN A 268 27.14 -4.86 20.35
C GLN A 268 28.16 -5.20 19.27
N ILE A 269 28.21 -4.47 18.15
CA ILE A 269 29.18 -4.76 17.09
C ILE A 269 30.62 -4.70 17.63
N GLY A 270 30.94 -3.70 18.45
CA GLY A 270 32.27 -3.58 19.08
C GLY A 270 32.59 -4.77 20.01
N ALA A 271 31.61 -5.20 20.82
CA ALA A 271 31.77 -6.35 21.70
C ALA A 271 31.98 -7.66 20.92
N ARG A 272 31.17 -7.93 19.89
CA ARG A 272 31.30 -9.13 19.05
C ARG A 272 32.59 -9.15 18.26
N LEU A 273 33.06 -8.00 17.78
CA LEU A 273 34.37 -7.90 17.14
C LEU A 273 35.51 -8.31 18.09
N LYS A 274 35.45 -7.85 19.35
CA LYS A 274 36.46 -8.22 20.36
C LYS A 274 36.46 -9.72 20.63
N GLU A 275 35.28 -10.34 20.75
CA GLU A 275 35.13 -11.80 20.90
C GLU A 275 35.75 -12.56 19.71
N LEU A 276 35.43 -12.13 18.48
CA LEU A 276 35.93 -12.74 17.25
C LEU A 276 37.46 -12.59 17.10
N LYS A 277 38.02 -11.44 17.46
CA LYS A 277 39.47 -11.21 17.47
C LYS A 277 40.18 -12.08 18.50
N ASN A 278 39.64 -12.19 19.72
CA ASN A 278 40.19 -13.06 20.75
C ASN A 278 40.20 -14.53 20.31
N ALA A 279 39.18 -14.94 19.56
CA ALA A 279 39.08 -16.27 18.96
C ALA A 279 39.95 -16.46 17.70
N LYS A 280 40.68 -15.43 17.24
CA LYS A 280 41.45 -15.39 15.99
C LYS A 280 40.62 -15.80 14.76
N ALA A 281 39.33 -15.51 14.78
CA ALA A 281 38.40 -15.91 13.73
C ALA A 281 38.28 -14.87 12.61
N VAL A 282 38.69 -13.63 12.88
CA VAL A 282 38.67 -12.51 11.92
C VAL A 282 40.05 -11.85 11.83
N PRO A 283 40.33 -11.07 10.77
CA PRO A 283 41.62 -10.40 10.62
C PRO A 283 41.95 -9.45 11.78
N PRO A 284 43.23 -9.35 12.22
CA PRO A 284 43.64 -8.45 13.30
C PRO A 284 43.26 -6.97 13.07
N GLU A 285 43.29 -6.54 11.81
CA GLU A 285 42.94 -5.20 11.34
C GLU A 285 41.44 -4.95 11.23
N ALA A 286 40.59 -5.97 11.39
CA ALA A 286 39.14 -5.81 11.30
C ALA A 286 38.64 -4.74 12.27
N THR A 287 37.83 -3.81 11.80
CA THR A 287 37.29 -2.70 12.59
C THR A 287 35.81 -2.93 12.90
N THR A 288 35.23 -2.11 13.78
CA THR A 288 33.78 -2.15 14.04
C THR A 288 33.00 -1.90 12.75
N GLU A 289 33.47 -0.98 11.90
CA GLU A 289 32.92 -0.73 10.56
C GLU A 289 32.94 -1.97 9.68
N TRP A 290 34.05 -2.71 9.69
CA TRP A 290 34.22 -3.93 8.87
C TRP A 290 33.21 -5.02 9.25
N LEU A 291 32.92 -5.17 10.54
CA LEU A 291 31.94 -6.14 11.02
C LEU A 291 30.51 -5.63 10.77
N ALA A 292 30.25 -4.35 11.05
CA ALA A 292 28.95 -3.72 10.80
C ALA A 292 28.55 -3.81 9.32
N ALA A 293 29.49 -3.54 8.41
CA ALA A 293 29.27 -3.66 6.97
C ALA A 293 28.89 -5.08 6.53
N ARG A 294 29.38 -6.11 7.23
CA ARG A 294 29.02 -7.52 7.01
C ARG A 294 27.68 -7.91 7.61
N MET A 295 27.22 -7.24 8.66
CA MET A 295 25.85 -7.43 9.16
C MET A 295 24.83 -6.86 8.17
N VAL A 296 25.18 -5.74 7.51
CA VAL A 296 24.27 -5.07 6.56
C VAL A 296 24.41 -5.62 5.13
N GLY A 297 25.62 -5.94 4.69
CA GLY A 297 25.98 -6.28 3.30
C GLY A 297 26.54 -5.10 2.48
N ARG A 298 26.61 -3.91 3.08
CA ARG A 298 27.19 -2.69 2.52
C ARG A 298 27.93 -1.92 3.60
N TRP A 299 28.97 -1.20 3.21
CA TRP A 299 29.59 -0.17 4.05
C TRP A 299 28.65 1.01 4.25
N ARG A 300 28.93 1.86 5.26
CA ARG A 300 28.09 3.04 5.55
C ARG A 300 27.97 4.03 4.40
N SER A 301 28.99 4.11 3.54
CA SER A 301 28.96 4.90 2.30
C SER A 301 27.90 4.42 1.27
N GLY A 302 27.49 3.15 1.36
CA GLY A 302 26.73 2.46 0.33
C GLY A 302 27.55 1.46 -0.51
N THR A 303 28.88 1.46 -0.42
CA THR A 303 29.73 0.51 -1.15
C THR A 303 29.38 -0.95 -0.83
N PRO A 304 29.16 -1.83 -1.82
CA PRO A 304 28.82 -3.23 -1.57
C PRO A 304 30.01 -4.06 -1.09
N VAL A 305 29.83 -4.79 0.02
CA VAL A 305 30.85 -5.71 0.57
C VAL A 305 31.23 -6.78 -0.46
N ALA A 306 30.28 -7.22 -1.28
CA ALA A 306 30.49 -8.19 -2.36
C ALA A 306 31.57 -7.79 -3.38
N LYS A 307 31.85 -6.48 -3.54
CA LYS A 307 32.87 -5.97 -4.46
C LYS A 307 34.09 -5.39 -3.74
N CYS A 308 33.87 -4.78 -2.59
CA CYS A 308 34.93 -4.15 -1.80
C CYS A 308 34.95 -4.77 -0.39
N PRO A 309 35.41 -6.03 -0.22
CA PRO A 309 35.32 -6.73 1.06
C PRO A 309 36.30 -6.24 2.13
N HIS A 310 37.37 -5.55 1.73
CA HIS A 310 38.47 -5.17 2.62
C HIS A 310 38.42 -3.70 3.05
N ALA A 311 37.82 -2.82 2.26
CA ALA A 311 37.78 -1.38 2.55
C ALA A 311 36.54 -0.71 1.97
N ASP A 312 36.10 0.36 2.64
CA ASP A 312 35.08 1.27 2.12
C ASP A 312 35.68 2.19 1.05
N MET A 313 34.92 2.43 -0.03
CA MET A 313 35.31 3.31 -1.14
C MET A 313 34.53 4.63 -1.05
N SER A 314 34.49 5.25 0.13
CA SER A 314 33.64 6.41 0.40
C SER A 314 34.00 7.66 -0.42
N SER A 315 35.23 7.73 -0.94
CA SER A 315 35.69 8.80 -1.82
C SER A 315 35.29 8.59 -3.29
N ASP A 316 34.78 7.41 -3.65
CA ASP A 316 34.30 7.07 -4.99
C ASP A 316 32.77 7.23 -5.06
N PRO A 317 32.26 8.26 -5.76
CA PRO A 317 30.83 8.50 -5.89
C PRO A 317 30.06 7.38 -6.62
N GLU A 318 30.74 6.61 -7.49
CA GLU A 318 30.11 5.51 -8.24
C GLU A 318 29.87 4.31 -7.34
N SER A 319 30.83 3.99 -6.47
CA SER A 319 30.76 2.88 -5.52
C SER A 319 29.57 2.99 -4.56
N ALA A 320 29.26 4.21 -4.11
CA ALA A 320 28.18 4.48 -3.17
C ALA A 320 26.78 4.14 -3.69
N ASN A 321 26.59 3.99 -5.01
CA ASN A 321 25.31 3.60 -5.62
C ASN A 321 25.42 2.29 -6.41
N ASP A 322 26.56 1.59 -6.35
CA ASP A 322 26.79 0.38 -7.12
C ASP A 322 25.84 -0.73 -6.65
N ASN A 323 24.91 -1.07 -7.54
CA ASN A 323 23.92 -2.12 -7.31
C ASN A 323 24.15 -3.36 -8.19
N ASN A 324 25.23 -3.41 -8.95
CA ASN A 324 25.56 -4.52 -9.86
C ASN A 324 26.21 -5.68 -9.09
N ILE A 325 25.45 -6.25 -8.16
CA ILE A 325 25.80 -7.41 -7.34
C ILE A 325 24.80 -8.53 -7.62
N SER A 326 25.25 -9.78 -7.62
CA SER A 326 24.40 -10.96 -7.83
C SER A 326 24.57 -12.05 -6.77
N PHE A 327 25.68 -12.04 -6.02
CA PHE A 327 26.09 -13.08 -5.07
C PHE A 327 26.30 -14.48 -5.69
N ALA A 328 26.19 -14.63 -7.02
CA ALA A 328 26.33 -15.91 -7.72
C ALA A 328 27.70 -16.56 -7.54
N ASN A 329 28.74 -15.75 -7.28
CA ASN A 329 30.11 -16.20 -7.02
C ASN A 329 30.41 -16.40 -5.53
N ASP A 330 29.42 -16.26 -4.64
CA ASP A 330 29.59 -16.29 -3.19
C ASP A 330 28.47 -17.08 -2.50
N LEU A 331 28.11 -18.26 -3.04
CA LEU A 331 26.94 -19.05 -2.61
C LEU A 331 26.93 -19.44 -1.12
N GLU A 332 28.11 -19.53 -0.50
CA GLU A 332 28.26 -19.89 0.91
C GLU A 332 28.50 -18.67 1.83
N GLY A 333 28.53 -17.45 1.27
CA GLY A 333 28.64 -16.21 2.04
C GLY A 333 29.98 -15.99 2.72
N GLU A 334 31.07 -16.36 2.04
CA GLU A 334 32.44 -16.14 2.49
C GLU A 334 32.82 -14.65 2.39
N ILE A 335 32.26 -13.93 1.40
CA ILE A 335 32.50 -12.50 1.18
C ILE A 335 31.41 -11.68 1.89
N THR A 336 30.15 -11.90 1.50
CA THR A 336 28.98 -11.26 2.10
C THR A 336 28.20 -12.34 2.85
N PRO A 337 28.22 -12.33 4.20
CA PRO A 337 27.59 -13.39 4.99
C PRO A 337 26.14 -13.69 4.61
N LEU A 338 25.75 -14.96 4.74
CA LEU A 338 24.39 -15.41 4.39
C LEU A 338 23.31 -14.74 5.25
N PHE A 339 23.65 -14.34 6.48
CA PHE A 339 22.76 -13.60 7.38
C PHE A 339 22.79 -12.08 7.16
N SER A 340 23.58 -11.54 6.21
CA SER A 340 23.62 -10.11 5.96
C SER A 340 22.23 -9.58 5.58
N HIS A 341 21.81 -8.46 6.17
CA HIS A 341 20.48 -7.88 5.98
C HIS A 341 20.07 -7.76 4.50
N LEU A 342 20.92 -7.14 3.67
CA LEU A 342 20.64 -6.95 2.24
C LEU A 342 20.61 -8.27 1.46
N ARG A 343 21.32 -9.29 1.95
CA ARG A 343 21.36 -10.61 1.32
C ARG A 343 20.16 -11.47 1.72
N GLN A 344 19.70 -11.39 2.96
CA GLN A 344 18.48 -12.09 3.37
C GLN A 344 17.24 -11.45 2.72
N THR A 345 17.17 -10.12 2.68
CA THR A 345 16.02 -9.41 2.10
C THR A 345 15.99 -9.42 0.56
N ASN A 346 17.14 -9.59 -0.10
CA ASN A 346 17.23 -9.88 -1.53
C ASN A 346 18.45 -10.78 -1.83
N PRO A 347 18.27 -12.11 -1.83
CA PRO A 347 19.35 -13.07 -2.06
C PRO A 347 19.94 -13.07 -3.49
N ARG A 348 19.23 -12.49 -4.46
CA ARG A 348 19.57 -12.45 -5.89
C ARG A 348 19.92 -13.84 -6.44
N ASP A 349 20.81 -13.92 -7.42
CA ASP A 349 21.30 -15.18 -8.01
C ASP A 349 22.15 -16.03 -7.04
N GLY A 350 22.47 -15.52 -5.85
CA GLY A 350 23.30 -16.22 -4.87
C GLY A 350 22.53 -17.09 -3.88
N LEU A 351 21.24 -17.37 -4.13
CA LEU A 351 20.43 -18.21 -3.26
C LEU A 351 20.50 -19.68 -3.64
N ALA A 352 21.26 -20.47 -2.88
CA ALA A 352 21.08 -21.91 -2.82
C ALA A 352 20.33 -22.27 -1.51
N LEU A 353 19.11 -22.81 -1.64
CA LEU A 353 18.24 -23.13 -0.49
C LEU A 353 18.94 -24.07 0.49
N LYS A 354 19.68 -25.05 -0.01
CA LYS A 354 20.62 -25.88 0.75
C LYS A 354 22.01 -25.81 0.14
N LYS A 355 23.01 -26.16 0.93
CA LYS A 355 24.39 -26.28 0.43
C LYS A 355 24.48 -27.31 -0.69
N GLY A 356 24.99 -26.89 -1.84
CA GLY A 356 25.14 -27.73 -3.03
C GLY A 356 23.91 -27.77 -3.96
N ASP A 357 22.81 -27.12 -3.59
CA ASP A 357 21.66 -26.97 -4.49
C ASP A 357 22.02 -26.08 -5.69
N THR A 358 21.32 -26.29 -6.82
CA THR A 358 21.32 -25.32 -7.91
C THR A 358 20.70 -24.00 -7.40
N PRO A 359 21.37 -22.85 -7.62
CA PRO A 359 20.82 -21.57 -7.19
C PRO A 359 19.44 -21.30 -7.78
N VAL A 360 18.57 -20.69 -6.97
CA VAL A 360 17.26 -20.22 -7.40
C VAL A 360 17.48 -19.05 -8.37
N PRO A 361 16.98 -19.11 -9.61
CA PRO A 361 17.11 -18.00 -10.54
C PRO A 361 16.47 -16.74 -9.97
N GLU A 362 17.16 -15.60 -10.07
CA GLU A 362 16.59 -14.32 -9.63
C GLU A 362 15.35 -13.98 -10.46
N ASN A 363 15.41 -14.23 -11.77
CA ASN A 363 14.26 -14.11 -12.66
C ASN A 363 13.18 -15.14 -12.30
N GLY A 364 12.00 -14.66 -11.93
CA GLY A 364 10.87 -15.49 -11.58
C GLY A 364 10.59 -15.47 -10.09
N LYS A 365 10.87 -16.59 -9.39
CA LYS A 365 10.43 -16.78 -8.00
C LYS A 365 10.93 -15.71 -7.03
N LEU A 366 12.12 -15.14 -7.24
CA LEU A 366 12.63 -14.06 -6.38
C LEU A 366 12.10 -12.68 -6.78
N ASP A 367 11.85 -12.45 -8.08
CA ASP A 367 11.14 -11.24 -8.55
C ASP A 367 9.73 -11.14 -7.92
N ALA A 368 9.05 -12.26 -7.69
CA ALA A 368 7.73 -12.32 -7.02
C ALA A 368 7.77 -12.01 -5.50
N ARG A 369 8.97 -11.81 -4.91
CA ARG A 369 9.13 -11.44 -3.48
C ARG A 369 9.40 -9.95 -3.30
N ARG A 370 9.64 -9.21 -4.38
CA ARG A 370 10.13 -7.84 -4.32
C ARG A 370 9.07 -6.90 -3.76
N ILE A 371 9.49 -5.88 -3.01
CA ILE A 371 8.63 -4.81 -2.49
C ILE A 371 9.19 -3.45 -2.93
N MET A 372 8.31 -2.44 -3.06
CA MET A 372 8.74 -1.04 -3.20
C MET A 372 8.86 -0.42 -1.81
N ARG A 373 10.02 0.12 -1.42
CA ARG A 373 10.18 0.78 -0.11
C ARG A 373 10.11 2.30 -0.23
N ARG A 374 9.41 2.94 0.69
CA ARG A 374 9.28 4.41 0.82
C ARG A 374 9.56 4.87 2.24
N GLY A 375 10.42 4.14 2.94
CA GLY A 375 10.76 4.43 4.32
C GLY A 375 11.42 5.80 4.49
N ILE A 376 11.24 6.40 5.65
CA ILE A 376 11.82 7.70 6.01
C ILE A 376 12.28 7.67 7.47
N PRO A 377 13.48 8.19 7.82
CA PRO A 377 13.90 8.30 9.20
C PRO A 377 12.96 9.22 9.99
N TYR A 378 12.84 8.97 11.30
CA TYR A 378 12.21 9.88 12.24
C TYR A 378 13.13 10.13 13.44
N GLY A 379 12.95 11.26 14.12
CA GLY A 379 13.80 11.65 15.23
C GLY A 379 15.19 12.09 14.78
N LEU A 380 15.93 12.66 15.73
CA LEU A 380 17.21 13.28 15.43
C LEU A 380 18.37 12.29 15.52
N PRO A 381 19.45 12.51 14.74
CA PRO A 381 20.67 11.73 14.84
C PRO A 381 21.14 11.61 16.29
N PHE A 382 21.63 10.43 16.68
CA PHE A 382 22.24 10.24 17.99
C PHE A 382 23.40 11.20 18.20
N ASP A 383 23.31 11.99 19.28
CA ASP A 383 24.35 12.87 19.81
C ASP A 383 24.62 12.51 21.28
N PRO A 384 25.79 11.96 21.62
CA PRO A 384 26.12 11.59 22.99
C PRO A 384 26.24 12.79 23.95
N ALA A 385 26.42 14.01 23.43
CA ALA A 385 26.52 15.25 24.20
C ALA A 385 25.27 16.15 24.07
N GLY A 386 24.23 15.67 23.38
CA GLY A 386 23.05 16.47 23.05
C GLY A 386 22.21 16.86 24.26
N ALA A 387 21.55 18.02 24.18
CA ALA A 387 20.57 18.45 25.19
C ALA A 387 19.33 17.53 25.24
N ALA A 388 18.43 17.75 26.20
CA ALA A 388 17.16 17.03 26.29
C ALA A 388 16.40 17.06 24.94
N GLY A 389 15.98 15.89 24.44
CA GLY A 389 15.38 15.72 23.10
C GLY A 389 16.37 15.44 21.96
N HIS A 390 17.67 15.59 22.20
CA HIS A 390 18.77 15.27 21.28
C HIS A 390 19.77 14.25 21.85
N GLY A 391 19.78 14.09 23.19
CA GLY A 391 20.69 13.22 23.89
C GLY A 391 20.47 11.71 23.66
N PRO A 392 21.26 10.87 24.34
CA PRO A 392 21.29 9.42 24.13
C PRO A 392 19.92 8.74 24.10
N ASP A 393 19.02 9.16 24.99
CA ASP A 393 17.73 8.50 25.25
C ASP A 393 16.56 9.02 24.38
N ALA A 394 16.82 9.89 23.39
CA ALA A 394 15.76 10.39 22.52
C ALA A 394 15.26 9.33 21.52
N ALA A 395 13.94 9.27 21.30
CA ALA A 395 13.34 8.34 20.34
C ALA A 395 13.77 8.66 18.90
N ARG A 396 14.21 7.63 18.17
CA ARG A 396 14.67 7.73 16.78
C ARG A 396 14.50 6.39 16.09
N GLY A 397 14.37 6.44 14.77
CA GLY A 397 14.27 5.21 14.00
C GLY A 397 13.82 5.43 12.58
N LEU A 398 13.16 4.41 12.03
CA LEU A 398 12.69 4.39 10.66
C LEU A 398 11.17 4.19 10.63
N VAL A 399 10.46 5.05 9.91
CA VAL A 399 9.10 4.76 9.46
C VAL A 399 9.25 3.92 8.19
N PHE A 400 9.23 2.60 8.34
CA PHE A 400 9.25 1.70 7.20
C PHE A 400 7.91 1.74 6.49
N VAL A 401 7.95 1.97 5.17
CA VAL A 401 6.79 1.94 4.30
C VAL A 401 7.08 1.03 3.13
N SER A 402 6.16 0.13 2.79
CA SER A 402 6.25 -0.66 1.56
C SER A 402 4.94 -0.82 0.80
N TYR A 403 5.07 -0.98 -0.51
CA TYR A 403 3.98 -1.27 -1.44
C TYR A 403 4.22 -2.60 -2.17
N GLN A 404 3.15 -3.40 -2.25
CA GLN A 404 3.15 -4.73 -2.84
C GLN A 404 1.74 -5.17 -3.24
N ALA A 405 1.60 -6.10 -4.18
CA ALA A 405 0.30 -6.66 -4.58
C ALA A 405 -0.16 -7.81 -3.68
N ASP A 406 0.75 -8.45 -2.94
CA ASP A 406 0.46 -9.56 -2.03
C ASP A 406 1.27 -9.42 -0.72
N LEU A 407 0.57 -9.26 0.41
CA LEU A 407 1.20 -9.13 1.73
C LEU A 407 1.95 -10.41 2.13
N VAL A 408 1.31 -11.57 1.90
CA VAL A 408 1.79 -12.87 2.38
C VAL A 408 3.02 -13.29 1.59
N SER A 409 2.97 -13.14 0.26
CA SER A 409 4.03 -13.59 -0.63
C SER A 409 5.24 -12.66 -0.68
N GLN A 410 5.11 -11.41 -0.19
CA GLN A 410 6.16 -10.40 -0.30
C GLN A 410 6.62 -9.92 1.08
N PHE A 411 5.93 -8.95 1.69
CA PHE A 411 6.37 -8.37 2.97
C PHE A 411 6.48 -9.43 4.09
N GLU A 412 5.43 -10.22 4.30
CA GLU A 412 5.44 -11.22 5.38
C GLU A 412 6.44 -12.32 5.13
N PHE A 413 6.57 -12.78 3.88
CA PHE A 413 7.55 -13.80 3.49
C PHE A 413 8.98 -13.33 3.75
N ILE A 414 9.33 -12.10 3.35
CA ILE A 414 10.65 -11.53 3.62
C ILE A 414 10.90 -11.48 5.13
N GLN A 415 9.96 -10.95 5.91
CA GLN A 415 10.17 -10.78 7.35
C GLN A 415 10.22 -12.13 8.09
N LYS A 416 9.25 -13.01 7.84
CA LYS A 416 9.10 -14.28 8.56
C LYS A 416 10.08 -15.33 8.06
N ASP A 417 10.06 -15.61 6.76
CA ASP A 417 10.69 -16.80 6.19
C ASP A 417 12.15 -16.53 5.77
N TRP A 418 12.58 -15.26 5.66
CA TRP A 418 13.97 -14.89 5.37
C TRP A 418 14.68 -14.22 6.54
N VAL A 419 14.15 -13.10 7.03
CA VAL A 419 14.80 -12.27 8.06
C VAL A 419 14.80 -12.96 9.42
N ASN A 420 13.68 -13.55 9.83
CA ASN A 420 13.53 -14.17 11.15
C ASN A 420 13.90 -15.67 11.19
N ASP A 421 13.93 -16.36 10.05
CA ASP A 421 14.24 -17.79 10.03
C ASP A 421 15.74 -18.03 10.21
N THR A 422 16.10 -18.53 11.40
CA THR A 422 17.47 -18.93 11.75
C THR A 422 18.08 -19.99 10.81
N ASN A 423 17.25 -20.70 10.05
CA ASN A 423 17.67 -21.74 9.12
C ASN A 423 17.58 -21.28 7.66
N PHE A 424 17.43 -19.98 7.37
CA PHE A 424 17.42 -19.45 6.00
C PHE A 424 18.77 -18.82 5.60
N PRO A 425 19.39 -19.26 4.49
CA PRO A 425 19.16 -20.55 3.83
C PRO A 425 19.65 -21.72 4.68
N GLU A 426 19.20 -22.95 4.37
CA GLU A 426 19.46 -24.13 5.21
C GLU A 426 20.96 -24.47 5.16
N ARG A 427 21.61 -24.44 6.33
CA ARG A 427 23.02 -24.81 6.52
C ARG A 427 23.19 -25.60 7.82
N ARG A 428 24.30 -26.33 7.91
CA ARG A 428 24.76 -27.02 9.12
C ARG A 428 26.21 -26.63 9.41
N PRO A 429 26.50 -25.91 10.51
CA PRO A 429 25.55 -25.32 11.47
C PRO A 429 24.63 -24.26 10.83
N LYS A 430 23.55 -23.91 11.53
CA LYS A 430 22.53 -22.94 11.06
C LYS A 430 23.13 -21.56 10.80
N VAL A 431 22.62 -20.85 9.81
CA VAL A 431 23.09 -19.50 9.47
C VAL A 431 22.84 -18.49 10.59
N GLY A 432 21.65 -18.54 11.20
CA GLY A 432 21.15 -17.51 12.11
C GLY A 432 20.20 -16.54 11.42
N ALA A 433 19.46 -15.75 12.19
CA ALA A 433 18.56 -14.72 11.67
C ALA A 433 19.33 -13.43 11.34
N ASP A 434 18.65 -12.47 10.70
CA ASP A 434 19.18 -11.14 10.40
C ASP A 434 19.62 -10.41 11.70
N PRO A 435 20.90 -10.05 11.86
CA PRO A 435 21.40 -9.38 13.07
C PRO A 435 21.12 -7.86 13.12
N MET A 436 20.49 -7.29 12.09
CA MET A 436 20.10 -5.87 12.02
C MET A 436 18.65 -5.67 12.42
N ILE A 437 17.70 -6.37 11.77
CA ILE A 437 16.26 -6.19 12.00
C ILE A 437 15.52 -7.45 12.45
N GLY A 438 16.20 -8.60 12.46
CA GLY A 438 15.63 -9.86 12.90
C GLY A 438 15.50 -9.96 14.42
N VAL A 439 15.00 -11.11 14.86
CA VAL A 439 14.92 -11.48 16.27
C VAL A 439 16.31 -11.77 16.85
N THR A 440 16.46 -11.71 18.19
CA THR A 440 17.68 -12.16 18.87
C THR A 440 18.08 -13.57 18.39
N THR A 441 19.35 -13.74 18.01
CA THR A 441 19.79 -14.94 17.30
C THR A 441 21.28 -15.24 17.52
N ASP A 442 21.66 -16.50 17.38
CA ASP A 442 23.04 -16.93 17.24
C ASP A 442 23.33 -17.12 15.74
N VAL A 443 24.32 -16.40 15.21
CA VAL A 443 24.77 -16.54 13.81
C VAL A 443 26.02 -17.38 13.71
N THR A 444 26.13 -18.18 12.64
CA THR A 444 27.40 -18.82 12.26
C THR A 444 28.21 -17.85 11.42
N PHE A 445 29.28 -17.31 11.99
CA PHE A 445 30.22 -16.45 11.26
C PHE A 445 31.64 -16.98 11.43
N VAL A 446 32.37 -17.15 10.31
CA VAL A 446 33.78 -17.62 10.28
C VAL A 446 34.04 -18.85 11.16
N GLY A 447 33.10 -19.80 11.15
CA GLY A 447 33.17 -21.04 11.94
C GLY A 447 32.91 -20.88 13.45
N LYS A 448 32.42 -19.72 13.89
CA LYS A 448 32.04 -19.43 15.29
C LYS A 448 30.55 -19.11 15.39
N GLN A 449 29.94 -19.51 16.51
CA GLN A 449 28.62 -19.01 16.90
C GLN A 449 28.79 -17.67 17.61
N VAL A 450 28.06 -16.66 17.17
CA VAL A 450 28.09 -15.32 17.75
C VAL A 450 26.66 -14.85 18.00
N ARG A 451 26.37 -14.44 19.22
CA ARG A 451 25.03 -13.99 19.61
C ARG A 451 24.81 -12.52 19.28
N PHE A 452 23.70 -12.20 18.63
CA PHE A 452 23.24 -10.85 18.37
C PHE A 452 21.86 -10.64 19.01
N GLU A 453 21.74 -9.58 19.80
CA GLU A 453 20.49 -9.11 20.38
C GLU A 453 19.76 -8.16 19.43
N GLN A 454 18.43 -8.10 19.56
CA GLN A 454 17.55 -7.23 18.78
C GLN A 454 17.62 -5.77 19.27
N PHE A 455 17.99 -4.84 18.38
CA PHE A 455 18.06 -3.39 18.65
C PHE A 455 17.12 -2.56 17.77
N VAL A 456 16.35 -3.22 16.91
CA VAL A 456 15.25 -2.62 16.15
C VAL A 456 13.95 -3.15 16.72
N ARG A 457 13.09 -2.25 17.21
CA ARG A 457 11.84 -2.59 17.89
C ARG A 457 10.64 -2.07 17.12
N THR A 458 9.60 -2.87 17.00
CA THR A 458 8.35 -2.45 16.37
C THR A 458 7.49 -1.72 17.39
N GLU A 459 7.23 -0.44 17.13
CA GLU A 459 6.48 0.43 18.03
C GLU A 459 5.10 0.79 17.46
N GLY A 460 4.72 0.19 16.34
CA GLY A 460 3.43 0.41 15.68
C GLY A 460 3.46 -0.12 14.26
N ALA A 461 2.39 -0.76 13.83
CA ALA A 461 2.29 -1.30 12.49
C ALA A 461 0.85 -1.26 11.97
N VAL A 462 0.70 -1.03 10.66
CA VAL A 462 -0.60 -1.03 9.96
C VAL A 462 -0.48 -1.75 8.62
N TYR A 463 -1.45 -2.63 8.35
CA TYR A 463 -1.76 -3.08 7.01
C TYR A 463 -2.93 -2.26 6.46
N ALA A 464 -2.66 -1.52 5.39
CA ALA A 464 -3.62 -0.71 4.68
C ALA A 464 -3.65 -1.09 3.20
N PHE A 465 -4.63 -0.55 2.48
CA PHE A 465 -4.79 -0.67 1.04
C PHE A 465 -4.81 0.72 0.43
N THR A 466 -3.94 1.00 -0.52
CA THR A 466 -3.90 2.23 -1.31
C THR A 466 -4.74 2.02 -2.56
N PRO A 467 -6.01 2.48 -2.60
CA PRO A 467 -6.89 2.29 -3.74
C PRO A 467 -6.50 3.17 -4.93
N SER A 468 -7.03 2.84 -6.10
CA SER A 468 -6.99 3.71 -7.28
C SER A 468 -7.83 4.98 -7.09
N LEU A 469 -7.61 6.00 -7.93
CA LEU A 469 -8.40 7.23 -7.89
C LEU A 469 -9.89 6.98 -8.19
N SER A 470 -10.23 6.05 -9.10
CA SER A 470 -11.61 5.62 -9.34
C SER A 470 -12.22 4.88 -8.14
N THR A 471 -11.45 4.01 -7.48
CA THR A 471 -11.93 3.34 -6.26
C THR A 471 -12.11 4.32 -5.10
N LEU A 472 -11.34 5.41 -5.04
CA LEU A 472 -11.60 6.50 -4.08
C LEU A 472 -12.97 7.15 -4.30
N ASP A 473 -13.45 7.28 -5.54
CA ASP A 473 -14.82 7.74 -5.80
C ASP A 473 -15.85 6.75 -5.26
N LEU A 474 -15.66 5.46 -5.52
CA LEU A 474 -16.55 4.42 -5.01
C LEU A 474 -16.61 4.44 -3.47
N LEU A 475 -15.46 4.53 -2.80
CA LEU A 475 -15.40 4.61 -1.34
C LEU A 475 -16.06 5.89 -0.80
N ALA A 476 -15.90 7.02 -1.48
CA ALA A 476 -16.59 8.27 -1.18
C ALA A 476 -18.12 8.21 -1.38
N ASP A 477 -18.58 7.31 -2.24
CA ASP A 477 -20.00 6.98 -2.43
C ASP A 477 -20.48 5.85 -1.50
N GLY A 478 -19.59 5.29 -0.67
CA GLY A 478 -19.91 4.17 0.22
C GLY A 478 -20.04 2.83 -0.49
N LYS A 479 -19.38 2.66 -1.64
CA LYS A 479 -19.41 1.48 -2.49
C LYS A 479 -18.01 0.88 -2.60
N LEU A 480 -17.97 -0.40 -2.97
CA LEU A 480 -16.74 -1.11 -3.32
C LEU A 480 -16.70 -1.38 -4.82
N SER A 481 -17.77 -1.89 -5.43
CA SER A 481 -17.84 -2.03 -6.89
C SER A 481 -18.66 -0.91 -7.53
N GLY A 482 -18.35 -0.66 -8.81
CA GLY A 482 -19.12 0.22 -9.69
C GLY A 482 -20.46 -0.39 -10.14
N ASP A 483 -20.77 -1.61 -9.71
CA ASP A 483 -22.11 -2.14 -9.85
C ASP A 483 -23.05 -1.23 -9.06
N ALA A 484 -23.87 -0.48 -9.79
CA ALA A 484 -25.19 -0.14 -9.30
C ALA A 484 -25.75 -1.39 -8.61
N PRO A 485 -26.37 -1.30 -7.42
CA PRO A 485 -27.04 -2.47 -6.85
C PRO A 485 -27.96 -3.02 -7.94
N ARG A 486 -27.61 -4.22 -8.46
CA ARG A 486 -28.39 -4.91 -9.49
C ARG A 486 -29.84 -4.88 -9.04
N ILE A 487 -30.75 -4.71 -9.99
CA ILE A 487 -32.20 -4.74 -9.74
C ILE A 487 -32.49 -5.98 -8.88
N LYS A 488 -32.79 -5.77 -7.58
CA LYS A 488 -33.08 -6.84 -6.65
C LYS A 488 -34.52 -7.29 -6.89
N SER A 489 -34.73 -8.06 -7.95
CA SER A 489 -36.05 -8.55 -8.34
C SER A 489 -36.29 -9.99 -7.85
N THR A 490 -37.52 -10.26 -7.42
CA THR A 490 -38.03 -11.62 -7.20
C THR A 490 -39.19 -11.86 -8.15
N VAL A 491 -39.16 -12.97 -8.88
CA VAL A 491 -40.28 -13.38 -9.74
C VAL A 491 -41.28 -14.15 -8.88
N THR A 492 -42.49 -13.65 -8.82
CA THR A 492 -43.60 -14.30 -8.11
C THR A 492 -44.28 -15.34 -9.00
N ALA A 493 -45.03 -16.26 -8.41
CA ALA A 493 -45.64 -17.38 -9.15
C ALA A 493 -46.61 -16.96 -10.27
N ASN A 494 -47.10 -15.73 -10.25
CA ASN A 494 -47.97 -15.16 -11.28
C ASN A 494 -47.20 -14.42 -12.40
N GLY A 495 -45.87 -14.46 -12.41
CA GLY A 495 -45.02 -13.80 -13.40
C GLY A 495 -44.66 -12.35 -13.09
N ASN A 496 -45.14 -11.76 -11.98
CA ASN A 496 -44.76 -10.40 -11.61
C ASN A 496 -43.33 -10.35 -11.06
N HIS A 497 -42.59 -9.31 -11.44
CA HIS A 497 -41.26 -9.01 -10.90
C HIS A 497 -41.38 -7.95 -9.80
N GLU A 498 -41.08 -8.32 -8.56
CA GLU A 498 -41.03 -7.40 -7.41
C GLU A 498 -39.60 -6.94 -7.14
N ILE A 499 -39.37 -5.63 -7.18
CA ILE A 499 -38.06 -4.97 -7.05
C ILE A 499 -37.99 -4.29 -5.69
N SER A 500 -37.00 -4.68 -4.88
CA SER A 500 -36.79 -4.15 -3.54
C SER A 500 -35.83 -2.96 -3.52
N ALA A 501 -36.05 -2.01 -2.61
CA ALA A 501 -35.06 -0.97 -2.32
C ALA A 501 -33.86 -1.54 -1.53
N VAL A 502 -32.64 -1.00 -1.65
CA VAL A 502 -32.19 -0.05 -2.68
C VAL A 502 -31.84 -0.81 -3.96
N SER A 503 -32.45 -0.42 -5.08
CA SER A 503 -32.13 -0.92 -6.43
C SER A 503 -31.82 0.25 -7.35
N THR A 504 -30.95 0.07 -8.33
CA THR A 504 -30.63 1.09 -9.33
C THR A 504 -30.81 0.51 -10.73
N PHE A 505 -31.50 1.26 -11.58
CA PHE A 505 -31.63 1.01 -13.02
C PHE A 505 -30.65 1.94 -13.72
N CYS A 506 -29.70 1.34 -14.43
CA CYS A 506 -28.81 2.00 -15.36
C CYS A 506 -29.42 1.99 -16.77
N ILE A 507 -28.87 2.84 -17.64
CA ILE A 507 -29.26 2.86 -19.05
C ILE A 507 -29.06 1.46 -19.66
N GLY A 508 -30.09 0.95 -20.33
CA GLY A 508 -30.11 -0.37 -20.95
C GLY A 508 -30.55 -1.50 -20.03
N ASP A 509 -30.74 -1.27 -18.73
CA ASP A 509 -31.34 -2.28 -17.84
C ASP A 509 -32.80 -2.52 -18.22
N VAL A 510 -33.24 -3.77 -18.15
CA VAL A 510 -34.60 -4.20 -18.51
C VAL A 510 -35.17 -5.10 -17.41
N VAL A 511 -36.43 -4.87 -17.05
CA VAL A 511 -37.27 -5.81 -16.29
C VAL A 511 -38.49 -6.14 -17.12
N ASP A 512 -38.66 -7.42 -17.45
CA ASP A 512 -39.66 -7.89 -18.40
C ASP A 512 -40.57 -8.93 -17.72
N ALA A 513 -41.85 -8.59 -17.59
CA ALA A 513 -42.91 -9.47 -17.07
C ALA A 513 -43.81 -10.04 -18.19
N GLY A 514 -43.33 -10.05 -19.43
CA GLY A 514 -44.05 -10.48 -20.63
C GLY A 514 -44.93 -9.38 -21.22
N LYS A 515 -45.95 -8.92 -20.47
CA LYS A 515 -46.85 -7.83 -20.89
C LYS A 515 -46.35 -6.42 -20.55
N ALA A 516 -45.36 -6.32 -19.67
CA ALA A 516 -44.77 -5.06 -19.26
C ALA A 516 -43.26 -5.18 -19.24
N LYS A 517 -42.59 -4.30 -19.98
CA LYS A 517 -41.14 -4.20 -20.02
C LYS A 517 -40.69 -2.80 -19.58
N LEU A 518 -40.10 -2.73 -18.39
CA LEU A 518 -39.57 -1.50 -17.79
C LEU A 518 -38.09 -1.34 -18.14
N THR A 519 -37.69 -0.21 -18.72
CA THR A 519 -36.29 0.08 -19.07
C THR A 519 -35.92 1.55 -18.94
N LEU A 520 -34.67 1.85 -18.59
CA LEU A 520 -34.11 3.20 -18.65
C LEU A 520 -33.39 3.36 -20.00
N GLN A 521 -33.88 4.24 -20.87
CA GLN A 521 -33.34 4.43 -22.22
C GLN A 521 -32.13 5.38 -22.25
N ASP A 522 -31.39 5.36 -23.37
CA ASP A 522 -30.21 6.20 -23.62
C ASP A 522 -30.48 7.72 -23.50
N ASP A 523 -31.73 8.13 -23.73
CA ASP A 523 -32.19 9.52 -23.61
C ASP A 523 -32.51 9.92 -22.14
N GLY A 524 -32.30 9.01 -21.19
CA GLY A 524 -32.52 9.24 -19.77
C GLY A 524 -33.98 9.18 -19.33
N ARG A 525 -34.88 8.60 -20.14
CA ARG A 525 -36.27 8.30 -19.74
C ARG A 525 -36.43 6.87 -19.23
N LEU A 526 -37.17 6.73 -18.14
CA LEU A 526 -37.68 5.44 -17.70
C LEU A 526 -38.99 5.17 -18.45
N VAL A 527 -39.06 4.05 -19.17
CA VAL A 527 -40.16 3.74 -20.11
C VAL A 527 -40.72 2.35 -19.83
N VAL A 528 -42.04 2.21 -19.96
CA VAL A 528 -42.76 0.94 -19.95
C VAL A 528 -43.25 0.64 -21.36
N PHE A 529 -42.84 -0.51 -21.90
CA PHE A 529 -43.31 -1.07 -23.17
C PHE A 529 -44.31 -2.21 -22.93
N ASP A 530 -45.21 -2.43 -23.88
CA ASP A 530 -46.03 -3.64 -23.96
C ASP A 530 -45.32 -4.79 -24.69
N GLU A 531 -45.99 -5.94 -24.86
CA GLU A 531 -45.42 -7.13 -25.52
C GLU A 531 -45.08 -6.93 -27.01
N ASN A 532 -45.57 -5.86 -27.65
CA ASN A 532 -45.29 -5.54 -29.04
C ASN A 532 -44.15 -4.51 -29.18
N GLU A 533 -43.48 -4.18 -28.06
CA GLU A 533 -42.46 -3.12 -27.96
C GLU A 533 -43.03 -1.71 -28.21
N ASP A 534 -44.34 -1.51 -28.02
CA ASP A 534 -44.96 -0.17 -28.09
C ASP A 534 -44.87 0.55 -26.73
N PRO A 535 -44.40 1.81 -26.68
CA PRO A 535 -44.26 2.54 -25.41
C PRO A 535 -45.63 2.92 -24.84
N ARG A 536 -45.96 2.40 -23.66
CA ARG A 536 -47.21 2.66 -22.93
C ARG A 536 -47.11 3.80 -21.92
N TRP A 537 -45.93 4.01 -21.35
CA TRP A 537 -45.66 5.10 -20.41
C TRP A 537 -44.18 5.50 -20.45
N ALA A 538 -43.89 6.78 -20.23
CA ALA A 538 -42.53 7.28 -20.06
C ALA A 538 -42.47 8.36 -18.96
N SER A 539 -41.36 8.38 -18.21
CA SER A 539 -41.08 9.43 -17.23
C SER A 539 -41.00 10.80 -17.92
N LYS A 540 -41.63 11.81 -17.30
CA LYS A 540 -41.51 13.21 -17.74
C LYS A 540 -40.11 13.74 -17.37
N ASN A 541 -39.64 14.76 -18.09
CA ASN A 541 -38.33 15.40 -17.89
C ASN A 541 -37.16 14.41 -18.05
N PRO A 542 -36.77 14.06 -19.29
CA PRO A 542 -35.61 13.20 -19.54
C PRO A 542 -34.36 13.78 -18.89
N ALA A 543 -33.51 12.91 -18.37
CA ALA A 543 -32.16 13.26 -17.96
C ALA A 543 -31.22 13.44 -19.19
N THR A 544 -29.94 13.15 -19.01
CA THR A 544 -28.93 13.08 -20.08
C THR A 544 -28.32 11.67 -20.14
N LYS A 545 -27.53 11.40 -21.19
CA LYS A 545 -26.75 10.16 -21.29
C LYS A 545 -25.91 9.95 -20.03
N GLY A 546 -25.98 8.75 -19.46
CA GLY A 546 -25.35 8.38 -18.18
C GLY A 546 -26.25 8.56 -16.94
N ALA A 547 -27.54 8.84 -17.13
CA ALA A 547 -28.51 8.88 -16.03
C ALA A 547 -28.73 7.52 -15.37
N ARG A 548 -29.29 7.55 -14.15
CA ARG A 548 -29.71 6.36 -13.42
C ARG A 548 -31.03 6.59 -12.70
N ALA A 549 -31.89 5.59 -12.64
CA ALA A 549 -33.06 5.59 -11.77
C ALA A 549 -32.75 4.81 -10.49
N VAL A 550 -33.07 5.35 -9.33
CA VAL A 550 -32.80 4.71 -8.03
C VAL A 550 -34.13 4.51 -7.32
N PHE A 551 -34.44 3.27 -6.98
CA PHE A 551 -35.50 2.95 -6.02
C PHE A 551 -34.88 2.96 -4.62
N GLN A 552 -35.19 4.01 -3.87
CA GLN A 552 -34.52 4.43 -2.65
C GLN A 552 -35.10 3.73 -1.41
N GLU A 553 -34.33 3.71 -0.32
CA GLU A 553 -34.73 3.05 0.93
C GLU A 553 -35.99 3.65 1.56
N ASP A 554 -36.27 4.93 1.27
CA ASP A 554 -37.47 5.65 1.71
C ASP A 554 -38.72 5.34 0.86
N GLY A 555 -38.61 4.44 -0.12
CA GLY A 555 -39.70 4.05 -1.01
C GLY A 555 -39.86 4.90 -2.27
N ASN A 556 -39.01 5.90 -2.48
CA ASN A 556 -39.10 6.79 -3.64
C ASN A 556 -38.34 6.25 -4.86
N LEU A 557 -38.91 6.36 -6.06
CA LEU A 557 -38.22 6.07 -7.32
C LEU A 557 -37.80 7.38 -7.98
N VAL A 558 -36.50 7.61 -8.13
CA VAL A 558 -35.95 8.90 -8.58
C VAL A 558 -34.94 8.72 -9.71
N ILE A 559 -35.08 9.50 -10.77
CA ILE A 559 -34.09 9.58 -11.86
C ILE A 559 -33.10 10.70 -11.55
N TYR A 560 -31.81 10.37 -11.59
CA TYR A 560 -30.69 11.28 -11.37
C TYR A 560 -29.87 11.47 -12.65
N THR A 561 -29.37 12.70 -12.85
CA THR A 561 -28.30 12.97 -13.82
C THR A 561 -26.97 12.34 -13.38
N PRO A 562 -25.97 12.24 -14.28
CA PRO A 562 -24.60 11.82 -13.91
C PRO A 562 -24.02 12.61 -12.73
N ASP A 563 -24.36 13.90 -12.62
CA ASP A 563 -23.90 14.81 -11.55
C ASP A 563 -24.77 14.75 -10.27
N ASN A 564 -25.55 13.68 -10.10
CA ASN A 564 -26.42 13.43 -8.93
C ASN A 564 -27.56 14.45 -8.73
N GLN A 565 -28.02 15.13 -9.79
CA GLN A 565 -29.19 16.01 -9.70
C GLN A 565 -30.49 15.24 -9.99
N PRO A 566 -31.53 15.32 -9.15
CA PRO A 566 -32.80 14.63 -9.40
C PRO A 566 -33.59 15.37 -10.50
N VAL A 567 -34.05 14.66 -11.53
CA VAL A 567 -34.82 15.24 -12.66
C VAL A 567 -36.26 14.76 -12.73
N TRP A 568 -36.55 13.60 -12.12
CA TRP A 568 -37.90 13.05 -12.00
C TRP A 568 -38.00 12.20 -10.74
N ALA A 569 -39.17 12.17 -10.10
CA ALA A 569 -39.46 11.30 -8.96
C ALA A 569 -40.91 10.78 -9.00
N SER A 570 -41.16 9.59 -8.46
CA SER A 570 -42.50 9.06 -8.24
C SER A 570 -43.23 9.74 -7.09
N VAL A 571 -42.52 10.50 -6.25
CA VAL A 571 -43.04 11.24 -5.09
C VAL A 571 -43.67 10.30 -4.06
N THR A 572 -42.98 9.19 -3.78
CA THR A 572 -43.42 8.12 -2.85
C THR A 572 -42.46 7.97 -1.66
N HIS A 573 -41.71 9.02 -1.33
CA HIS A 573 -40.83 9.05 -0.16
C HIS A 573 -41.63 8.94 1.14
N GLY A 574 -41.01 8.39 2.18
CA GLY A 574 -41.64 8.18 3.50
C GLY A 574 -42.28 6.79 3.68
N HIS A 575 -42.06 5.88 2.74
CA HIS A 575 -42.59 4.51 2.74
C HIS A 575 -41.45 3.47 2.73
N PRO A 576 -40.66 3.35 3.82
CA PRO A 576 -39.61 2.35 3.90
C PRO A 576 -40.18 0.93 3.82
N GLY A 577 -39.51 0.08 3.04
CA GLY A 577 -39.97 -1.28 2.74
C GLY A 577 -40.99 -1.37 1.58
N ALA A 578 -41.23 -0.26 0.87
CA ALA A 578 -41.99 -0.29 -0.37
C ALA A 578 -41.33 -1.19 -1.44
N LYS A 579 -42.16 -1.71 -2.35
CA LYS A 579 -41.75 -2.56 -3.47
C LYS A 579 -42.24 -1.98 -4.79
N LEU A 580 -41.39 -1.98 -5.80
CA LEU A 580 -41.75 -1.65 -7.17
C LEU A 580 -42.06 -2.96 -7.93
N ALA A 581 -43.26 -3.12 -8.45
CA ALA A 581 -43.72 -4.31 -9.16
C ALA A 581 -43.90 -4.02 -10.65
N VAL A 582 -43.25 -4.82 -11.50
CA VAL A 582 -43.55 -4.90 -12.95
C VAL A 582 -44.44 -6.11 -13.14
N GLN A 583 -45.68 -5.89 -13.59
CA GLN A 583 -46.76 -6.84 -13.45
C GLN A 583 -47.14 -7.48 -14.79
N ALA A 584 -47.55 -8.75 -14.73
CA ALA A 584 -48.01 -9.53 -15.87
C ALA A 584 -49.35 -9.03 -16.46
N ASP A 585 -49.99 -8.02 -15.85
CA ASP A 585 -51.17 -7.33 -16.37
C ASP A 585 -50.83 -6.10 -17.23
N GLY A 586 -49.54 -5.82 -17.48
CA GLY A 586 -49.09 -4.68 -18.26
C GLY A 586 -48.78 -3.42 -17.43
N ASN A 587 -48.93 -3.47 -16.10
CA ASN A 587 -48.75 -2.30 -15.24
C ASN A 587 -47.40 -2.28 -14.49
N VAL A 588 -46.97 -1.09 -14.10
CA VAL A 588 -45.86 -0.91 -13.14
C VAL A 588 -46.36 -0.12 -11.94
N VAL A 589 -46.23 -0.69 -10.74
CA VAL A 589 -46.87 -0.20 -9.51
C VAL A 589 -45.87 -0.16 -8.36
N ILE A 590 -45.89 0.89 -7.52
CA ILE A 590 -45.19 0.90 -6.24
C ILE A 590 -46.21 0.60 -5.14
N TYR A 591 -45.93 -0.42 -4.33
CA TYR A 591 -46.70 -0.80 -3.17
C TYR A 591 -45.96 -0.43 -1.88
N ASP A 592 -46.67 0.07 -0.87
CA ASP A 592 -46.11 0.22 0.47
C ASP A 592 -45.85 -1.14 1.13
N ARG A 593 -45.26 -1.14 2.33
CA ARG A 593 -44.94 -2.39 3.08
C ARG A 593 -46.16 -3.26 3.38
N ASN A 594 -47.37 -2.70 3.36
CA ASN A 594 -48.62 -3.38 3.65
C ASN A 594 -49.31 -3.91 2.39
N GLY A 595 -48.72 -3.68 1.20
CA GLY A 595 -49.30 -4.06 -0.09
C GLY A 595 -50.30 -3.06 -0.66
N THR A 596 -50.35 -1.82 -0.14
CA THR A 596 -51.22 -0.76 -0.68
C THR A 596 -50.53 -0.05 -1.85
N PRO A 597 -51.18 0.08 -3.03
CA PRO A 597 -50.57 0.79 -4.16
C PRO A 597 -50.50 2.29 -3.87
N ILE A 598 -49.30 2.86 -3.94
CA ILE A 598 -49.03 4.29 -3.68
C ILE A 598 -48.63 5.07 -4.94
N TRP A 599 -48.27 4.37 -6.04
CA TRP A 599 -48.02 4.97 -7.36
C TRP A 599 -48.19 3.90 -8.46
N ASN A 600 -48.59 4.29 -9.67
CA ASN A 600 -48.63 3.39 -10.84
C ASN A 600 -48.57 4.12 -12.19
N THR A 601 -48.23 3.38 -13.25
CA THR A 601 -48.15 3.88 -14.63
C THR A 601 -49.49 3.92 -15.37
N LYS A 602 -50.53 3.24 -14.87
CA LYS A 602 -51.86 3.09 -15.49
C LYS A 602 -51.80 2.44 -16.88
N THR A 603 -50.93 1.46 -17.06
CA THR A 603 -50.66 0.82 -18.36
C THR A 603 -51.29 -0.56 -18.51
N GLN A 604 -52.12 -1.00 -17.56
CA GLN A 604 -52.71 -2.34 -17.59
C GLN A 604 -53.53 -2.61 -18.88
N HIS A 605 -53.41 -3.82 -19.45
CA HIS A 605 -54.09 -4.23 -20.69
C HIS A 605 -54.27 -5.74 -20.88
#